data_AF-A0AAV3ZCP1-F1
#
_entry.id   AF-A0AAV3ZCP1-F1
#
_cell.length_a   1.000
_cell.length_b   1.000
_cell.length_c   1.000
_cell.angle_alpha   90.00
_cell.angle_beta   90.00
_cell.angle_gamma   90.00
#
_symmetry.space_group_name_H-M   'P 1'
#
loop_
_entity.id
_entity.type
_entity.pdbx_description
1 polymer ?
#
loop_
_entity_poly.entity_id
_entity_poly.type
_entity_poly.pdbx_seq_one_letter_code
_entity_poly.pdbx_strand_id
1 'polypeptide(L)'
;MGLVPVISEMKSAYDSYLEDSREESECEGNSGIVNDDVAGPSGDGKNIPDAVTQDSMLYFDKVAGTSAPSEINVNENISKGVSKILAEGLSRETLKEISKKYAMPSNCPRLDVVHCNAEVYKNASPRARTKDSVLQMIQKSLLKGITAITFAFDKMSQNEGDKEQKSMTEMIADGVAL
;
A
#
# COMPACT_ATOMS: atom_id res chain seq x y z
N MET A 1 -29.05 -4.18 -0.40
CA MET A 1 -28.00 -4.36 -1.44
C MET A 1 -26.68 -4.00 -0.77
N GLY A 2 -25.90 -4.99 -0.34
CA GLY A 2 -24.69 -4.77 0.45
C GLY A 2 -23.53 -4.32 -0.44
N LEU A 3 -22.92 -3.18 -0.11
CA LEU A 3 -21.62 -2.79 -0.65
C LEU A 3 -20.59 -3.78 -0.08
N VAL A 4 -20.03 -4.64 -0.92
CA VAL A 4 -18.85 -5.43 -0.54
C VAL A 4 -17.64 -4.51 -0.79
N PRO A 5 -16.88 -4.14 0.25
CA PRO A 5 -15.73 -3.27 0.09
C PRO A 5 -14.66 -4.00 -0.74
N VAL A 6 -14.09 -3.33 -1.73
CA VAL A 6 -13.11 -3.90 -2.68
C VAL A 6 -11.89 -4.49 -1.95
N ILE A 7 -11.55 -3.99 -0.77
CA ILE A 7 -10.50 -4.56 0.09
C ILE A 7 -10.89 -5.92 0.63
N SER A 8 -12.17 -6.15 0.96
CA SER A 8 -12.66 -7.49 1.33
C SER A 8 -12.51 -8.45 0.15
N GLU A 9 -12.79 -7.99 -1.07
CA GLU A 9 -12.64 -8.82 -2.28
C GLU A 9 -11.16 -9.08 -2.61
N MET A 10 -10.30 -8.06 -2.52
CA MET A 10 -8.86 -8.20 -2.72
C MET A 10 -8.20 -9.06 -1.64
N LYS A 11 -8.61 -8.88 -0.38
CA LYS A 11 -8.13 -9.70 0.74
C LYS A 11 -8.63 -11.13 0.62
N SER A 12 -9.90 -11.35 0.26
CA SER A 12 -10.43 -12.69 0.01
C SER A 12 -9.73 -13.37 -1.16
N ALA A 13 -9.36 -12.62 -2.22
CA ALA A 13 -8.59 -13.16 -3.33
C ALA A 13 -7.14 -13.50 -2.93
N TYR A 14 -6.55 -12.72 -2.02
CA TYR A 14 -5.20 -12.96 -1.49
C TYR A 14 -5.17 -14.11 -0.46
N ASP A 15 -6.16 -14.20 0.41
CA ASP A 15 -6.31 -15.27 1.40
C ASP A 15 -6.61 -16.60 0.68
N SER A 16 -7.45 -16.60 -0.36
CA SER A 16 -7.65 -17.75 -1.24
C SER A 16 -6.37 -18.18 -1.96
N TYR A 17 -5.51 -17.23 -2.34
CA TYR A 17 -4.20 -17.53 -2.93
C TYR A 17 -3.26 -18.21 -1.94
N LEU A 18 -3.29 -17.83 -0.66
CA LEU A 18 -2.46 -18.42 0.39
C LEU A 18 -2.90 -19.84 0.77
N GLU A 19 -4.21 -20.08 0.88
CA GLU A 19 -4.74 -21.42 1.19
C GLU A 19 -4.45 -22.42 0.04
N ASP A 20 -4.66 -22.01 -1.22
CA ASP A 20 -4.26 -22.78 -2.41
C ASP A 20 -2.75 -23.13 -2.44
N SER A 21 -1.91 -22.28 -1.83
CA SER A 21 -0.47 -22.47 -1.77
C SER A 21 -0.04 -23.38 -0.60
N ARG A 22 -0.89 -23.53 0.42
CA ARG A 22 -0.67 -24.43 1.57
C ARG A 22 -1.06 -25.87 1.26
N GLU A 23 -2.08 -26.07 0.42
CA GLU A 23 -2.48 -27.41 -0.02
C GLU A 23 -1.40 -28.13 -0.85
N GLU A 24 -0.40 -27.41 -1.37
CA GLU A 24 0.77 -28.00 -2.05
C GLU A 24 1.89 -28.46 -1.08
N SER A 25 1.74 -28.27 0.25
CA SER A 25 2.81 -28.55 1.25
C SER A 25 2.58 -29.78 2.15
N GLU A 26 1.45 -30.48 2.08
CA GLU A 26 1.20 -31.66 2.92
C GLU A 26 1.58 -32.96 2.21
N CYS A 27 2.89 -33.19 2.09
CA CYS A 27 3.46 -34.52 2.00
C CYS A 27 4.45 -34.71 3.15
N GLU A 28 4.05 -35.56 4.10
CA GLU A 28 4.87 -36.28 5.10
C GLU A 28 5.45 -35.51 6.30
N GLY A 29 5.16 -36.03 7.51
CA GLY A 29 6.14 -36.03 8.61
C GLY A 29 5.67 -35.55 9.99
N ASN A 30 4.92 -36.39 10.69
CA ASN A 30 4.60 -36.32 12.12
C ASN A 30 5.87 -36.28 13.03
N SER A 31 5.90 -35.43 14.06
CA SER A 31 6.18 -35.87 15.44
C SER A 31 5.85 -34.78 16.47
N GLY A 32 5.29 -35.19 17.60
CA GLY A 32 4.61 -34.34 18.57
C GLY A 32 5.51 -33.64 19.60
N ILE A 33 4.90 -32.67 20.29
CA ILE A 33 5.40 -32.15 21.57
C ILE A 33 4.25 -32.16 22.58
N VAL A 34 4.55 -32.78 23.72
CA VAL A 34 3.76 -33.03 24.91
C VAL A 34 3.58 -31.76 25.75
N ASN A 35 2.41 -31.65 26.38
CA ASN A 35 2.07 -30.64 27.40
C ASN A 35 2.73 -31.00 28.74
N ASP A 36 3.14 -29.99 29.51
CA ASP A 36 3.28 -30.11 30.96
C ASP A 36 2.89 -28.80 31.67
N ASP A 37 1.96 -28.93 32.61
CA ASP A 37 1.45 -27.93 33.54
C ASP A 37 2.38 -27.77 34.75
N VAL A 38 2.67 -26.54 35.23
CA VAL A 38 3.04 -26.30 36.65
C VAL A 38 2.54 -24.93 37.14
N ALA A 39 1.89 -24.96 38.31
CA ALA A 39 1.29 -23.85 39.06
C ALA A 39 2.29 -22.95 39.85
N GLY A 40 1.81 -21.77 40.31
CA GLY A 40 2.54 -20.68 41.04
C GLY A 40 3.11 -21.01 42.45
N PRO A 41 3.48 -20.05 43.35
CA PRO A 41 2.71 -18.83 43.71
C PRO A 41 3.49 -17.56 44.23
N SER A 42 2.72 -16.47 44.46
CA SER A 42 2.76 -15.39 45.48
C SER A 42 4.02 -14.59 45.90
N GLY A 43 3.84 -13.26 46.07
CA GLY A 43 4.68 -12.40 46.93
C GLY A 43 4.30 -10.89 46.91
N ASP A 44 3.93 -10.36 48.08
CA ASP A 44 3.40 -9.02 48.38
C ASP A 44 4.37 -7.82 48.27
N GLY A 45 3.82 -6.67 47.83
CA GLY A 45 3.85 -5.36 48.51
C GLY A 45 5.16 -4.59 48.74
N LYS A 46 5.28 -3.40 48.12
CA LYS A 46 5.53 -2.11 48.83
C LYS A 46 5.56 -0.90 47.86
N ASN A 47 4.76 0.11 48.19
CA ASN A 47 4.82 1.48 47.67
C ASN A 47 6.11 2.19 48.11
N ILE A 48 6.77 2.92 47.19
CA ILE A 48 7.79 3.94 47.48
C ILE A 48 7.51 5.16 46.56
N PRO A 49 7.57 6.40 47.07
CA PRO A 49 6.87 7.55 46.50
C PRO A 49 7.58 8.27 45.35
N ASP A 50 6.76 8.89 44.49
CA ASP A 50 7.05 9.86 43.44
C ASP A 50 7.93 11.02 43.93
N ALA A 51 9.18 11.15 43.45
CA ALA A 51 9.93 12.42 43.48
C ALA A 51 11.27 12.46 42.70
N VAL A 52 11.76 11.39 42.03
CA VAL A 52 13.08 11.43 41.35
C VAL A 52 13.05 10.69 40.00
N THR A 53 12.21 11.14 39.06
CA THR A 53 12.10 10.47 37.75
C THR A 53 12.07 11.41 36.55
N GLN A 54 11.97 12.73 36.75
CA GLN A 54 11.92 13.67 35.63
C GLN A 54 13.30 14.14 35.13
N ASP A 55 14.30 14.23 36.01
CA ASP A 55 15.62 14.76 35.65
C ASP A 55 16.53 13.73 34.98
N SER A 56 16.35 12.45 35.31
CA SER A 56 17.07 11.31 34.71
C SER A 56 16.57 10.97 33.29
N MET A 57 15.32 11.30 32.94
CA MET A 57 14.80 11.12 31.58
C MET A 57 15.38 12.14 30.59
N LEU A 58 15.59 13.39 31.01
CA LEU A 58 16.18 14.46 30.20
C LEU A 58 17.65 14.19 29.83
N TYR A 59 18.39 13.46 30.67
CA TYR A 59 19.76 13.06 30.37
C TYR A 59 19.84 12.02 29.24
N PHE A 60 18.91 11.06 29.20
CA PHE A 60 18.87 10.05 28.13
C PHE A 60 18.51 10.66 26.77
N ASP A 61 17.58 11.61 26.71
CA ASP A 61 17.27 12.33 25.46
C ASP A 61 18.48 13.10 24.90
N LYS A 62 19.31 13.62 25.79
CA LYS A 62 20.52 14.38 25.44
C LYS A 62 21.69 13.48 25.01
N VAL A 63 21.77 12.25 25.55
CA VAL A 63 22.82 11.26 25.25
C VAL A 63 22.45 10.40 24.04
N ALA A 64 21.16 10.18 23.77
CA ALA A 64 20.70 9.32 22.67
C ALA A 64 21.05 9.87 21.28
N GLY A 65 21.40 11.16 21.13
CA GLY A 65 21.97 11.69 19.89
C GLY A 65 21.09 11.52 18.64
N THR A 66 19.82 11.16 18.81
CA THR A 66 18.86 10.98 17.73
C THR A 66 17.70 11.92 18.01
N SER A 67 17.70 13.10 17.39
CA SER A 67 16.41 13.61 16.96
C SER A 67 15.85 12.53 16.04
N ALA A 68 14.89 11.75 16.53
CA ALA A 68 14.10 10.90 15.66
C ALA A 68 13.69 11.76 14.45
N PRO A 69 13.77 11.24 13.21
CA PRO A 69 13.34 11.99 12.04
C PRO A 69 11.97 12.58 12.34
N SER A 70 11.84 13.90 12.27
CA SER A 70 10.57 14.59 12.47
C SER A 70 9.54 13.87 11.62
N GLU A 71 8.46 13.40 12.25
CA GLU A 71 7.40 12.66 11.57
C GLU A 71 7.02 13.41 10.29
N ILE A 72 7.24 12.76 9.13
CA ILE A 72 6.98 13.37 7.82
C ILE A 72 5.46 13.47 7.70
N ASN A 73 4.94 14.64 8.05
CA ASN A 73 3.51 14.88 8.11
C ASN A 73 3.06 15.65 6.86
N VAL A 74 2.13 15.05 6.12
CA VAL A 74 1.34 15.76 5.11
C VAL A 74 0.14 16.42 5.76
N ASN A 75 -0.54 17.32 5.05
CA ASN A 75 -1.75 17.97 5.54
C ASN A 75 -2.80 16.95 6.03
N GLU A 76 -3.41 17.20 7.18
CA GLU A 76 -4.33 16.27 7.84
C GLU A 76 -5.56 15.89 6.99
N ASN A 77 -6.07 16.83 6.18
CA ASN A 77 -7.18 16.53 5.29
C ASN A 77 -6.75 15.61 4.15
N ILE A 78 -5.52 15.78 3.65
CA ILE A 78 -4.95 14.91 2.61
C ILE A 78 -4.72 13.52 3.20
N SER A 79 -4.13 13.41 4.38
CA SER A 79 -3.88 12.10 5.01
C SER A 79 -5.18 11.36 5.30
N LYS A 80 -6.19 12.03 5.87
CA LYS A 80 -7.53 11.46 6.10
C LYS A 80 -8.20 11.02 4.79
N GLY A 81 -8.12 11.85 3.75
CA GLY A 81 -8.69 11.54 2.44
C GLY A 81 -8.04 10.31 1.80
N VAL A 82 -6.70 10.26 1.77
CA VAL A 82 -5.94 9.13 1.23
C VAL A 82 -6.23 7.85 2.02
N SER A 83 -6.18 7.90 3.36
CA SER A 83 -6.48 6.75 4.20
C SER A 83 -7.89 6.22 3.98
N LYS A 84 -8.88 7.10 3.85
CA LYS A 84 -10.26 6.69 3.57
C LYS A 84 -10.38 6.00 2.21
N ILE A 85 -9.80 6.58 1.15
CA ILE A 85 -9.82 5.98 -0.19
C ILE A 85 -9.13 4.62 -0.19
N LEU A 86 -8.00 4.49 0.50
CA LEU A 86 -7.25 3.24 0.59
C LEU A 86 -7.94 2.18 1.45
N ALA A 87 -8.80 2.57 2.41
CA ALA A 87 -9.52 1.66 3.32
C ALA A 87 -10.94 1.29 2.85
N GLU A 88 -11.61 2.16 2.10
CA GLU A 88 -12.99 1.94 1.67
C GLU A 88 -13.09 1.72 0.15
N GLY A 89 -12.06 2.11 -0.60
CA GLY A 89 -12.10 2.18 -2.06
C GLY A 89 -12.93 3.36 -2.58
N LEU A 90 -13.22 3.34 -3.88
CA LEU A 90 -14.07 4.31 -4.55
C LEU A 90 -15.37 3.64 -5.03
N SER A 91 -16.44 4.42 -5.14
CA SER A 91 -17.67 3.95 -5.79
C SER A 91 -17.42 3.64 -7.28
N ARG A 92 -18.23 2.74 -7.86
CA ARG A 92 -18.08 2.35 -9.27
C ARG A 92 -18.33 3.52 -10.21
N GLU A 93 -19.23 4.42 -9.84
CA GLU A 93 -19.58 5.63 -10.59
C GLU A 93 -18.40 6.59 -10.63
N THR A 94 -17.82 6.89 -9.46
CA THR A 94 -16.63 7.76 -9.35
C THR A 94 -15.43 7.17 -10.07
N LEU A 95 -15.21 5.85 -9.96
CA LEU A 95 -14.11 5.18 -10.65
C LEU A 95 -14.24 5.27 -12.18
N LYS A 96 -15.46 5.09 -12.71
CA LYS A 96 -15.73 5.26 -14.15
C LYS A 96 -15.49 6.69 -14.61
N GLU A 97 -15.91 7.68 -13.82
CA GLU A 97 -15.71 9.09 -14.14
C GLU A 97 -14.21 9.46 -14.18
N ILE A 98 -13.45 9.07 -13.16
CA ILE A 98 -12.00 9.26 -13.09
C ILE A 98 -11.31 8.56 -14.27
N SER A 99 -11.71 7.33 -14.59
CA SER A 99 -11.14 6.55 -15.69
C SER A 99 -11.36 7.20 -17.06
N LYS A 100 -12.51 7.86 -17.25
CA LYS A 100 -12.83 8.59 -18.48
C LYS A 100 -12.06 9.91 -18.57
N LYS A 101 -11.87 10.59 -17.44
CA LYS A 101 -11.14 11.87 -17.35
C LYS A 101 -9.67 11.71 -17.76
N TYR A 102 -9.03 10.62 -17.35
CA TYR A 102 -7.62 10.36 -17.63
C TYR A 102 -7.46 9.31 -18.74
N ALA A 103 -7.76 9.74 -19.98
CA ALA A 103 -7.48 8.95 -21.17
C ALA A 103 -5.96 8.86 -21.42
N MET A 104 -5.49 7.75 -22.01
CA MET A 104 -4.08 7.59 -22.35
C MET A 104 -3.69 8.66 -23.40
N PRO A 105 -2.59 9.39 -23.18
CA PRO A 105 -2.10 10.36 -24.15
C PRO A 105 -1.36 9.66 -25.31
N SER A 106 -1.51 10.18 -26.52
CA SER A 106 -1.02 9.53 -27.76
C SER A 106 0.51 9.44 -27.86
N ASN A 107 1.24 10.33 -27.18
CA ASN A 107 2.70 10.36 -27.13
C ASN A 107 3.29 9.42 -26.06
N CYS A 108 2.47 8.80 -25.19
CA CYS A 108 2.93 7.85 -24.18
C CYS A 108 2.19 6.50 -24.29
N PRO A 109 2.40 5.71 -25.36
CA PRO A 109 1.68 4.46 -25.59
C PRO A 109 1.96 3.37 -24.56
N ARG A 110 2.99 3.55 -23.72
CA ARG A 110 3.34 2.65 -22.62
C ARG A 110 2.54 2.92 -21.34
N LEU A 111 1.74 3.98 -21.29
CA LEU A 111 0.78 4.23 -20.21
C LEU A 111 -0.52 3.44 -20.42
N ASP A 112 -0.40 2.22 -20.92
CA ASP A 112 -1.50 1.26 -21.05
C ASP A 112 -1.02 -0.14 -20.65
N VAL A 113 -1.99 -1.00 -20.36
CA VAL A 113 -1.77 -2.34 -19.85
C VAL A 113 -0.89 -3.12 -20.83
N VAL A 114 0.09 -3.83 -20.28
CA VAL A 114 0.91 -4.75 -21.08
C VAL A 114 0.11 -6.03 -21.26
N HIS A 115 -0.29 -6.29 -22.50
CA HIS A 115 -1.03 -7.49 -22.84
C HIS A 115 -0.04 -8.61 -23.15
N CYS A 116 -0.34 -9.80 -22.61
CA CYS A 116 0.37 -11.01 -23.03
C CYS A 116 0.21 -11.23 -24.54
N ASN A 117 1.24 -11.77 -25.19
CA ASN A 117 1.15 -12.16 -26.58
C ASN A 117 0.00 -13.16 -26.78
N ALA A 118 -0.85 -12.95 -27.79
CA ALA A 118 -2.07 -13.72 -27.98
C ALA A 118 -1.83 -15.24 -28.12
N GLU A 119 -0.74 -15.65 -28.79
CA GLU A 119 -0.40 -17.06 -28.97
C GLU A 119 0.06 -17.71 -27.66
N VAL A 120 0.83 -16.97 -26.86
CA VAL A 120 1.24 -17.41 -25.52
C VAL A 120 0.03 -17.49 -24.59
N TYR A 121 -0.83 -16.47 -24.60
CA TYR A 121 -2.03 -16.42 -23.78
C TYR A 121 -3.00 -17.56 -24.11
N LYS A 122 -3.18 -17.89 -25.41
CA LYS A 122 -4.06 -18.97 -25.85
C LYS A 122 -3.59 -20.34 -25.36
N ASN A 123 -2.27 -20.57 -25.36
CA ASN A 123 -1.66 -21.82 -24.95
C ASN A 123 -1.42 -21.92 -23.43
N ALA A 124 -1.60 -20.83 -22.69
CA ALA A 124 -1.50 -20.83 -21.24
C ALA A 124 -2.67 -21.57 -20.58
N SER A 125 -2.41 -22.10 -19.38
CA SER A 125 -3.45 -22.76 -18.58
C SER A 125 -4.58 -21.79 -18.19
N PRO A 126 -5.82 -22.27 -17.98
CA PRO A 126 -6.91 -21.42 -17.52
C PRO A 126 -6.57 -20.62 -16.25
N ARG A 127 -5.88 -21.25 -15.27
CA ARG A 127 -5.42 -20.60 -14.04
C ARG A 127 -4.46 -19.44 -14.34
N ALA A 128 -3.52 -19.63 -15.25
CA ALA A 128 -2.57 -18.59 -15.65
C ALA A 128 -3.27 -17.41 -16.35
N ARG A 129 -4.22 -17.67 -17.24
CA ARG A 129 -5.01 -16.64 -17.93
C ARG A 129 -5.85 -15.80 -16.97
N THR A 130 -6.47 -16.44 -15.97
CA THR A 130 -7.22 -15.72 -14.93
C THR A 130 -6.29 -14.82 -14.11
N LYS A 131 -5.13 -15.34 -13.68
CA LYS A 131 -4.12 -14.55 -12.95
C LYS A 131 -3.66 -13.34 -13.76
N ASP A 132 -3.34 -13.53 -15.04
CA ASP A 132 -2.96 -12.46 -15.95
C ASP A 132 -4.08 -11.43 -16.11
N SER A 133 -5.34 -11.85 -16.27
CA SER A 133 -6.48 -10.94 -16.37
C SER A 133 -6.67 -10.07 -15.12
N VAL A 134 -6.47 -10.64 -13.92
CA VAL A 134 -6.53 -9.90 -12.66
C VAL A 134 -5.38 -8.89 -12.57
N LEU A 135 -4.16 -9.30 -12.93
CA LEU A 135 -3.00 -8.40 -12.95
C LEU A 135 -3.19 -7.25 -13.95
N GLN A 136 -3.71 -7.53 -15.14
CA GLN A 136 -4.06 -6.52 -16.12
C GLN A 136 -5.09 -5.51 -15.58
N MET A 137 -6.07 -5.97 -14.80
CA MET A 137 -7.04 -5.07 -14.16
C MET A 137 -6.37 -4.13 -13.14
N ILE A 138 -5.46 -4.66 -12.31
CA ILE A 138 -4.69 -3.87 -11.34
C ILE A 138 -3.79 -2.87 -12.07
N GLN A 139 -3.03 -3.33 -13.06
CA GLN A 139 -2.17 -2.50 -13.90
C GLN A 139 -2.96 -1.37 -14.55
N LYS A 140 -4.17 -1.65 -15.06
CA LYS A 140 -5.02 -0.62 -15.67
C LYS A 140 -5.34 0.51 -14.69
N SER A 141 -5.68 0.18 -13.44
CA SER A 141 -5.97 1.17 -12.41
C SER A 141 -4.74 2.02 -12.09
N LEU A 142 -3.59 1.38 -11.90
CA LEU A 142 -2.33 2.05 -11.60
C LEU A 142 -1.89 3.00 -12.73
N LEU A 143 -1.95 2.54 -13.98
CA LEU A 143 -1.58 3.34 -15.15
C LEU A 143 -2.52 4.53 -15.36
N LYS A 144 -3.80 4.45 -14.95
CA LYS A 144 -4.70 5.61 -14.90
C LYS A 144 -4.26 6.64 -13.86
N GLY A 145 -3.80 6.19 -12.70
CA GLY A 145 -3.20 7.05 -11.69
C GLY A 145 -1.95 7.75 -12.22
N ILE A 146 -1.01 6.99 -12.80
CA ILE A 146 0.22 7.54 -13.40
C ILE A 146 -0.13 8.54 -14.50
N THR A 147 -1.09 8.24 -15.36
CA THR A 147 -1.57 9.17 -16.41
C THR A 147 -2.07 10.50 -15.82
N ALA A 148 -2.81 10.45 -14.70
CA ALA A 148 -3.26 11.65 -14.02
C ALA A 148 -2.09 12.49 -13.47
N ILE A 149 -1.07 11.82 -12.93
CA ILE A 149 0.16 12.45 -12.45
C ILE A 149 0.94 13.07 -13.62
N THR A 150 1.06 12.38 -14.76
CA THR A 150 1.69 12.92 -15.97
C THR A 150 0.98 14.17 -16.49
N PHE A 151 -0.36 14.20 -16.48
CA PHE A 151 -1.10 15.43 -16.84
C PHE A 151 -0.93 16.55 -15.82
N ALA A 152 -0.78 16.23 -14.53
CA ALA A 152 -0.46 17.23 -13.52
C ALA A 152 0.94 17.81 -13.77
N PHE A 153 1.92 16.96 -14.09
CA PHE A 153 3.28 17.36 -14.45
C PHE A 153 3.32 18.27 -15.68
N ASP A 154 2.62 17.91 -16.76
CA ASP A 154 2.53 18.72 -17.98
C ASP A 154 1.97 20.12 -17.68
N LYS A 155 0.86 20.20 -16.94
CA LYS A 155 0.27 21.48 -16.52
C LYS A 155 1.19 22.31 -15.64
N MET A 156 1.96 21.66 -14.77
CA MET A 156 2.89 22.34 -13.87
C MET A 156 4.12 22.85 -14.60
N SER A 157 4.56 22.14 -15.65
CA SER A 157 5.73 22.47 -16.46
C SER A 157 5.50 23.63 -17.44
N GLN A 158 4.24 23.88 -17.81
CA GLN A 158 3.86 24.97 -18.72
C GLN A 158 3.87 26.36 -18.06
N ASN A 159 4.00 26.44 -16.73
CA ASN A 159 4.09 27.69 -16.00
C ASN A 159 5.57 27.96 -15.67
N GLU A 160 6.10 29.13 -16.06
CA GLU A 160 7.41 29.59 -15.60
C GLU A 160 7.33 29.87 -14.10
N GLY A 161 7.74 28.88 -13.30
CA GLY A 161 7.58 28.89 -11.86
C GLY A 161 8.83 29.26 -11.08
N ASP A 162 8.63 29.85 -9.90
CA ASP A 162 9.65 30.09 -8.89
C ASP A 162 10.30 28.77 -8.39
N LYS A 163 11.34 28.87 -7.54
CA LYS A 163 12.12 27.71 -7.03
C LYS A 163 11.25 26.58 -6.46
N GLU A 164 10.13 26.89 -5.83
CA GLU A 164 9.21 25.90 -5.26
C GLU A 164 8.50 25.06 -6.32
N GLN A 165 8.16 25.65 -7.47
CA GLN A 165 7.52 24.93 -8.57
C GLN A 165 8.48 23.97 -9.25
N LYS A 166 9.76 24.36 -9.34
CA LYS A 166 10.82 23.45 -9.79
C LYS A 166 10.97 22.25 -8.86
N SER A 167 10.96 22.47 -7.55
CA SER A 167 10.98 21.40 -6.54
C SER A 167 9.76 20.45 -6.66
N MET A 168 8.54 20.99 -6.81
CA MET A 168 7.34 20.16 -7.01
C MET A 168 7.40 19.35 -8.32
N THR A 169 7.96 19.95 -9.37
CA THR A 169 8.16 19.27 -10.66
C THR A 169 9.14 18.11 -10.51
N GLU A 170 10.26 18.30 -9.81
CA GLU A 170 11.22 17.24 -9.48
C GLU A 170 10.56 16.11 -8.68
N MET A 171 9.81 16.42 -7.61
CA MET A 171 9.10 15.41 -6.82
C MET A 171 8.09 14.58 -7.64
N ILE A 172 7.36 15.22 -8.55
CA ILE A 172 6.40 14.52 -9.40
C ILE A 172 7.12 13.67 -10.45
N ALA A 173 8.21 14.17 -11.04
CA ALA A 173 9.02 13.41 -11.99
C ALA A 173 9.59 12.15 -11.32
N ASP A 174 10.16 12.29 -10.13
CA ASP A 174 10.68 11.17 -9.34
C ASP A 174 9.57 10.17 -9.01
N GLY A 175 8.37 10.65 -8.63
CA GLY A 175 7.22 9.79 -8.34
C GLY A 175 6.65 9.03 -9.55
N VAL A 176 6.93 9.47 -10.78
CA VAL A 176 6.58 8.72 -12.01
C VAL A 176 7.70 7.74 -12.39
N ALA A 177 8.94 8.03 -12.03
CA ALA A 177 10.10 7.21 -12.37
C ALA A 177 10.26 5.96 -11.48
N LEU A 178 9.72 6.00 -10.26
CA LEU A 178 9.75 4.90 -9.27
C LEU A 178 8.53 4.00 -9.37
#